data_AF-A0A1V5RGG1-F1
#
_entry.id   AF-A0A1V5RGG1-F1
#
_cell.length_a   1.000
_cell.length_b   1.000
_cell.length_c   1.000
_cell.angle_alpha   90.00
_cell.angle_beta   90.00
_cell.angle_gamma   90.00
#
_symmetry.space_group_name_H-M   'P 1'
#
loop_
_entity.id
_entity.type
_entity.pdbx_description
1 polymer ?
#
loop_
_entity_poly.entity_id
_entity_poly.type
_entity_poly.pdbx_seq_one_letter_code
_entity_poly.pdbx_strand_id
1 'polypeptide(L)'
;MNDIIIALRDALRTALIWELNGLLALVYTAWAHLAALATAGAYTALLFWTPPGRRSAHAVQDQLSGQRPWLLGIGCAVILAAFLAPAPMPVLLAVMTVAGTAAVKFDRFNPTALRWRVVGGLALYALASLAYLGYGRYLNALDATAWAEAIGGRGEAALALAQGRAFINTLATWGLWLILPLGYLSLLAQGVLIHPPLPATPEQVITAVRTRGQSR
;
A
#
# COMPACT_ATOMS: atom_id res chain seq x y z
N MET A 1 -3.96 44.40 -38.91
CA MET A 1 -3.32 43.10 -39.24
C MET A 1 -2.19 42.77 -38.27
N ASN A 2 -1.32 43.72 -37.94
CA ASN A 2 -0.25 43.52 -36.94
C ASN A 2 -0.79 43.21 -35.52
N ASP A 3 -1.85 43.89 -35.09
CA ASP A 3 -2.42 43.69 -33.74
C ASP A 3 -3.03 42.29 -33.55
N ILE A 4 -3.61 41.72 -34.61
CA ILE A 4 -4.16 40.35 -34.60
C ILE A 4 -3.03 39.33 -34.45
N ILE A 5 -1.91 39.53 -35.14
CA ILE A 5 -0.74 38.63 -35.07
C ILE A 5 -0.12 38.68 -33.67
N ILE A 6 -0.01 39.87 -33.07
CA ILE A 6 0.51 40.05 -31.71
C ILE A 6 -0.41 39.39 -30.68
N ALA A 7 -1.73 39.65 -30.77
CA ALA A 7 -2.72 39.05 -29.88
C ALA A 7 -2.72 37.51 -29.97
N LEU A 8 -2.65 36.95 -31.19
CA LEU A 8 -2.59 35.50 -31.39
C LEU A 8 -1.30 34.90 -30.80
N ARG A 9 -0.15 35.56 -31.01
CA ARG A 9 1.13 35.12 -30.46
C ARG A 9 1.10 35.09 -28.93
N ASP A 10 0.58 36.13 -28.31
CA ASP A 10 0.55 36.25 -26.85
C ASP A 10 -0.49 35.29 -26.23
N ALA A 11 -1.61 35.05 -26.91
CA ALA A 11 -2.58 34.02 -26.52
C ALA A 11 -1.98 32.61 -26.58
N LEU A 12 -1.30 32.25 -27.68
CA LEU A 12 -0.62 30.96 -27.81
C LEU A 12 0.50 30.79 -26.78
N ARG A 13 1.28 31.84 -26.54
CA ARG A 13 2.33 31.83 -25.51
C ARG A 13 1.74 31.62 -24.11
N THR A 14 0.65 32.31 -23.80
CA THR A 14 -0.03 32.19 -22.50
C THR A 14 -0.59 30.77 -22.32
N ALA A 15 -1.27 30.24 -23.34
CA ALA A 15 -1.77 28.86 -23.31
C ALA A 15 -0.64 27.85 -23.09
N LEU A 16 0.47 27.98 -23.82
CA LEU A 16 1.63 27.09 -23.67
C LEU A 16 2.24 27.15 -22.26
N ILE A 17 2.38 28.35 -21.68
CA ILE A 17 2.89 28.52 -20.31
C ILE A 17 1.96 27.85 -19.30
N TRP A 18 0.64 28.00 -19.46
CA TRP A 18 -0.34 27.36 -18.59
C TRP A 18 -0.28 25.83 -18.66
N GLU A 19 -0.22 25.27 -19.87
CA GLU A 19 -0.11 23.80 -20.05
C GLU A 19 1.20 23.26 -19.48
N LEU A 20 2.33 23.94 -19.73
CA LEU A 20 3.63 23.56 -19.16
C LEU A 20 3.63 23.64 -17.63
N ASN A 21 3.07 24.70 -17.06
CA ASN A 21 2.94 24.83 -15.61
C ASN A 21 2.03 23.75 -15.02
N GLY A 22 0.93 23.43 -15.70
CA GLY A 22 0.03 22.33 -15.31
C GLY A 22 0.75 20.99 -15.32
N LEU A 23 1.50 20.68 -16.39
CA LEU A 23 2.32 19.48 -16.48
C LEU A 23 3.38 19.44 -15.39
N LEU A 24 4.06 20.55 -15.12
CA LEU A 24 5.07 20.64 -14.08
C LEU A 24 4.46 20.37 -12.69
N ALA A 25 3.29 20.93 -12.41
CA ALA A 25 2.55 20.69 -11.18
C ALA A 25 2.16 19.22 -11.01
N LEU A 26 1.73 18.56 -12.10
CA LEU A 26 1.44 17.11 -12.09
C LEU A 26 2.69 16.29 -11.80
N VAL A 27 3.81 16.57 -12.47
CA VAL A 27 5.09 15.86 -12.28
C VAL A 27 5.60 16.05 -10.85
N TYR A 28 5.56 17.28 -10.33
CA TYR A 28 5.99 17.58 -8.97
C TYR A 28 5.11 16.87 -7.93
N THR A 29 3.78 16.89 -8.12
CA THR A 29 2.84 16.20 -7.22
C THR A 29 3.03 14.68 -7.28
N ALA A 30 3.23 14.12 -8.48
CA ALA A 30 3.52 12.70 -8.65
C ALA A 30 4.83 12.30 -7.97
N TRP A 31 5.87 13.14 -8.05
CA TRP A 31 7.13 12.92 -7.36
C TRP A 31 6.96 12.93 -5.83
N ALA A 32 6.21 13.89 -5.29
CA ALA A 32 5.91 13.96 -3.86
C ALA A 32 5.15 12.72 -3.35
N HIS A 33 4.39 12.04 -4.22
CA HIS A 33 3.59 10.86 -3.89
C HIS A 33 4.09 9.57 -4.55
N LEU A 34 5.36 9.51 -4.96
CA LEU A 34 5.92 8.37 -5.70
C LEU A 34 5.72 7.04 -4.96
N ALA A 35 5.88 7.03 -3.63
CA ALA A 35 5.67 5.84 -2.81
C ALA A 35 4.19 5.38 -2.81
N ALA A 36 3.24 6.32 -2.79
CA ALA A 36 1.82 6.02 -2.87
C ALA A 36 1.44 5.47 -4.25
N LEU A 37 2.01 6.05 -5.32
CA LEU A 37 1.84 5.54 -6.69
C LEU A 37 2.43 4.14 -6.85
N ALA A 38 3.62 3.88 -6.29
CA ALA A 38 4.24 2.56 -6.29
C ALA A 38 3.37 1.53 -5.53
N THR A 39 2.81 1.93 -4.39
CA THR A 39 1.87 1.11 -3.60
C THR A 39 0.62 0.79 -4.42
N ALA A 40 0.00 1.79 -5.03
CA ALA A 40 -1.20 1.62 -5.85
C ALA A 40 -0.96 0.75 -7.08
N GLY A 41 0.17 0.94 -7.77
CA GLY A 41 0.56 0.12 -8.92
C GLY A 41 0.81 -1.34 -8.53
N ALA A 42 1.56 -1.58 -7.46
CA ALA A 42 1.84 -2.93 -6.97
C ALA A 42 0.57 -3.63 -6.46
N TYR A 43 -0.29 -2.94 -5.70
CA TYR A 43 -1.54 -3.51 -5.21
C TYR A 43 -2.52 -3.81 -6.36
N THR A 44 -2.60 -2.94 -7.36
CA THR A 44 -3.36 -3.19 -8.59
C THR A 44 -2.87 -4.47 -9.28
N ALA A 45 -1.55 -4.66 -9.40
CA ALA A 45 -1.01 -5.90 -9.95
C ALA A 45 -1.42 -7.12 -9.09
N LEU A 46 -1.40 -7.01 -7.76
CA LEU A 46 -1.85 -8.05 -6.83
C LEU A 46 -3.35 -8.40 -6.99
N LEU A 47 -4.19 -7.41 -7.29
CA LEU A 47 -5.64 -7.58 -7.52
C LEU A 47 -5.95 -8.29 -8.83
N PHE A 48 -5.27 -7.92 -9.92
CA PHE A 48 -5.60 -8.39 -11.25
C PHE A 48 -4.83 -9.64 -11.68
N TRP A 49 -3.74 -9.99 -10.98
CA TRP A 49 -2.99 -11.19 -11.26
C TRP A 49 -3.80 -12.48 -10.96
N THR A 50 -4.03 -13.27 -12.01
CA THR A 50 -4.36 -14.71 -11.93
C THR A 50 -3.12 -15.62 -11.99
N PRO A 51 -2.82 -16.41 -10.96
CA PRO A 51 -1.68 -17.32 -10.98
C PRO A 51 -1.75 -18.33 -12.14
N PRO A 52 -0.60 -18.71 -12.73
CA PRO A 52 -0.55 -19.76 -13.75
C PRO A 52 -1.04 -21.11 -13.17
N GLY A 53 -1.90 -21.82 -13.89
CA GLY A 53 -2.56 -23.06 -13.43
C GLY A 53 -4.07 -22.91 -13.17
N ARG A 54 -4.54 -21.69 -12.87
CA ARG A 54 -5.96 -21.38 -12.68
C ARG A 54 -6.57 -20.62 -13.88
N ARG A 55 -6.16 -20.94 -15.11
CA ARG A 55 -6.84 -20.48 -16.33
C ARG A 55 -8.17 -21.25 -16.47
N SER A 56 -9.11 -20.92 -15.59
CA SER A 56 -10.50 -21.32 -15.67
C SER A 56 -11.10 -20.77 -16.96
N ALA A 57 -11.96 -21.55 -17.64
CA ALA A 57 -12.74 -21.08 -18.78
C ALA A 57 -13.64 -19.86 -18.40
N HIS A 58 -13.90 -19.67 -17.11
CA HIS A 58 -14.67 -18.57 -16.54
C HIS A 58 -13.84 -17.77 -15.51
N ALA A 59 -12.59 -17.42 -15.86
CA ALA A 59 -11.67 -16.67 -14.99
C ALA A 59 -12.28 -15.40 -14.37
N VAL A 60 -13.20 -14.75 -15.07
CA VAL A 60 -13.91 -13.55 -14.61
C VAL A 60 -14.89 -13.87 -13.46
N GLN A 61 -15.58 -15.00 -13.53
CA GLN A 61 -16.61 -15.39 -12.55
C GLN A 61 -15.99 -15.92 -11.24
N ASP A 62 -14.90 -16.70 -11.34
CA ASP A 62 -14.11 -17.15 -10.17
C ASP A 62 -13.38 -15.99 -9.47
N GLN A 63 -13.02 -14.95 -10.22
CA GLN A 63 -12.46 -13.73 -9.63
C GLN A 63 -13.52 -12.91 -8.88
N LEU A 64 -14.78 -12.96 -9.31
CA LEU A 64 -15.89 -12.16 -8.76
C LEU A 64 -16.63 -12.85 -7.61
N SER A 65 -16.51 -14.17 -7.42
CA SER A 65 -17.39 -14.96 -6.55
C SER A 65 -17.12 -14.89 -5.03
N GLY A 66 -16.26 -13.99 -4.54
CA GLY A 66 -16.23 -13.66 -3.10
C GLY A 66 -14.98 -12.98 -2.56
N GLN A 67 -13.82 -13.15 -3.21
CA GLN A 67 -12.54 -12.62 -2.68
C GLN A 67 -12.25 -11.18 -3.10
N ARG A 68 -12.63 -10.78 -4.32
CA ARG A 68 -12.35 -9.44 -4.87
C ARG A 68 -12.88 -8.26 -4.06
N PRO A 69 -14.13 -8.24 -3.54
CA PRO A 69 -14.61 -7.08 -2.79
C PRO A 69 -13.79 -6.82 -1.52
N TRP A 70 -13.35 -7.87 -0.83
CA TRP A 70 -12.46 -7.77 0.32
C TRP A 70 -11.07 -7.25 -0.05
N LEU A 71 -10.49 -7.77 -1.14
CA LEU A 71 -9.22 -7.26 -1.64
C LEU A 71 -9.34 -5.79 -2.07
N LEU A 72 -10.45 -5.37 -2.68
CA LEU A 72 -10.67 -3.96 -3.03
C LEU A 72 -10.79 -3.09 -1.78
N GLY A 73 -11.56 -3.50 -0.77
CA GLY A 73 -11.69 -2.76 0.48
C GLY A 73 -10.34 -2.57 1.20
N ILE A 74 -9.54 -3.63 1.26
CA ILE A 74 -8.18 -3.56 1.83
C ILE A 74 -7.27 -2.70 0.95
N GLY A 75 -7.35 -2.84 -0.37
CA GLY A 75 -6.60 -2.02 -1.32
C GLY A 75 -6.88 -0.53 -1.15
N CYS A 76 -8.14 -0.15 -0.98
CA CYS A 76 -8.52 1.22 -0.68
C CYS A 76 -7.87 1.70 0.62
N ALA A 77 -7.92 0.93 1.70
CA ALA A 77 -7.29 1.29 2.97
C ALA A 77 -5.77 1.43 2.85
N VAL A 78 -5.12 0.52 2.11
CA VAL A 78 -3.67 0.54 1.84
C VAL A 78 -3.28 1.78 1.04
N ILE A 79 -4.00 2.09 -0.03
CA ILE A 79 -3.72 3.25 -0.86
C ILE A 79 -3.97 4.55 -0.08
N LEU A 80 -5.07 4.63 0.67
CA LEU A 80 -5.36 5.76 1.54
C LEU A 80 -4.25 5.98 2.58
N ALA A 81 -3.77 4.91 3.23
CA ALA A 81 -2.65 4.99 4.15
C ALA A 81 -1.38 5.51 3.46
N ALA A 82 -1.09 5.06 2.24
CA ALA A 82 0.08 5.50 1.48
C ALA A 82 0.03 7.00 1.11
N PHE A 83 -1.15 7.58 0.88
CA PHE A 83 -1.31 9.00 0.60
C PHE A 83 -1.34 9.89 1.85
N LEU A 84 -1.90 9.39 2.95
CA LEU A 84 -2.21 10.21 4.12
C LEU A 84 -1.20 10.08 5.26
N ALA A 85 -0.54 8.92 5.40
CA ALA A 85 0.38 8.69 6.49
C ALA A 85 1.67 9.53 6.29
N PRO A 86 2.24 10.07 7.39
CA PRO A 86 3.49 10.81 7.30
C PRO A 86 4.66 9.89 6.92
N ALA A 87 5.73 10.47 6.37
CA ALA A 87 6.97 9.74 6.13
C ALA A 87 7.52 9.16 7.45
N PRO A 88 8.11 7.95 7.45
CA PRO A 88 8.46 7.10 6.31
C PRO A 88 7.41 6.06 5.90
N MET A 89 6.22 6.04 6.51
CA MET A 89 5.23 4.97 6.34
C MET A 89 4.82 4.71 4.87
N PRO A 90 4.61 5.72 3.99
CA PRO A 90 4.33 5.48 2.59
C PRO A 90 5.41 4.68 1.87
N VAL A 91 6.68 4.94 2.16
CA VAL A 91 7.81 4.24 1.54
C VAL A 91 7.87 2.79 2.00
N LEU A 92 7.70 2.55 3.30
CA LEU A 92 7.67 1.20 3.86
C LEU A 92 6.49 0.39 3.30
N LEU A 93 5.32 1.00 3.23
CA LEU A 93 4.14 0.36 2.64
C LEU A 93 4.34 0.04 1.16
N ALA A 94 5.01 0.92 0.40
CA ALA A 94 5.38 0.65 -0.99
C ALA A 94 6.31 -0.56 -1.10
N VAL A 95 7.37 -0.61 -0.30
CA VAL A 95 8.33 -1.73 -0.26
C VAL A 95 7.62 -3.04 0.10
N MET A 96 6.78 -3.02 1.14
CA MET A 96 6.00 -4.19 1.56
C MET A 96 5.06 -4.66 0.45
N THR A 97 4.37 -3.74 -0.21
CA THR A 97 3.40 -4.08 -1.28
C THR A 97 4.11 -4.64 -2.51
N VAL A 98 5.23 -4.05 -2.92
CA VAL A 98 6.06 -4.55 -4.03
C VAL A 98 6.61 -5.93 -3.71
N ALA A 99 7.19 -6.12 -2.52
CA ALA A 99 7.72 -7.42 -2.08
C ALA A 99 6.62 -8.49 -2.03
N GLY A 100 5.47 -8.19 -1.45
CA GLY A 100 4.32 -9.10 -1.39
C GLY A 100 3.80 -9.49 -2.78
N THR A 101 3.71 -8.52 -3.69
CA THR A 101 3.27 -8.75 -5.07
C THR A 101 4.27 -9.63 -5.82
N ALA A 102 5.56 -9.36 -5.67
CA ALA A 102 6.62 -10.18 -6.26
C ALA A 102 6.63 -11.61 -5.67
N ALA A 103 6.42 -11.78 -4.36
CA ALA A 103 6.36 -13.10 -3.75
C ALA A 103 5.20 -13.93 -4.31
N VAL A 104 3.99 -13.35 -4.41
CA VAL A 104 2.81 -14.01 -4.99
C VAL A 104 2.99 -14.33 -6.47
N LYS A 105 3.69 -13.45 -7.22
CA LYS A 105 4.06 -13.68 -8.63
C LYS A 105 4.86 -14.97 -8.83
N PHE A 106 5.84 -15.19 -7.95
CA PHE A 106 6.82 -16.26 -8.10
C PHE A 106 6.41 -17.55 -7.38
N ASP A 107 5.42 -17.52 -6.50
CA ASP A 107 4.87 -18.71 -5.85
C ASP A 107 4.06 -19.57 -6.82
N ARG A 108 4.56 -20.78 -7.08
CA ARG A 108 3.93 -21.78 -7.95
C ARG A 108 3.16 -22.86 -7.19
N PHE A 109 3.26 -22.89 -5.87
CA PHE A 109 2.66 -23.93 -5.05
C PHE A 109 1.31 -23.51 -4.47
N ASN A 110 1.26 -22.38 -3.74
CA ASN A 110 0.00 -21.88 -3.16
C ASN A 110 -0.13 -20.34 -3.18
N PRO A 111 -0.17 -19.74 -4.39
CA PRO A 111 -0.21 -18.29 -4.54
C PRO A 111 -1.47 -17.65 -3.95
N THR A 112 -2.57 -18.41 -3.77
CA THR A 112 -3.80 -17.88 -3.15
C THR A 112 -3.63 -17.68 -1.66
N ALA A 113 -3.09 -18.67 -0.94
CA ALA A 113 -2.84 -18.53 0.49
C ALA A 113 -1.79 -17.44 0.75
N LEU A 114 -0.73 -17.40 -0.05
CA LEU A 114 0.30 -16.37 0.05
C LEU A 114 -0.27 -14.97 -0.20
N ARG A 115 -1.17 -14.81 -1.19
CA ARG A 115 -1.85 -13.53 -1.45
C ARG A 115 -2.66 -13.05 -0.25
N TRP A 116 -3.45 -13.92 0.38
CA TRP A 116 -4.23 -13.53 1.56
C TRP A 116 -3.36 -13.12 2.74
N ARG A 117 -2.22 -13.79 2.90
CA ARG A 117 -1.23 -13.46 3.92
C ARG A 117 -0.57 -12.11 3.65
N VAL A 118 -0.21 -11.83 2.40
CA VAL A 118 0.28 -10.52 1.95
C VAL A 118 -0.74 -9.44 2.26
N VAL A 119 -1.99 -9.66 1.83
CA VAL A 119 -3.06 -8.67 1.98
C VAL A 119 -3.39 -8.41 3.45
N GLY A 120 -3.44 -9.45 4.29
CA GLY A 120 -3.65 -9.30 5.73
C GLY A 120 -2.55 -8.49 6.41
N GLY A 121 -1.29 -8.74 6.04
CA GLY A 121 -0.16 -7.97 6.55
C GLY A 121 -0.20 -6.50 6.12
N LEU A 122 -0.53 -6.24 4.85
CA LEU A 122 -0.70 -4.87 4.33
C LEU A 122 -1.87 -4.15 5.02
N ALA A 123 -2.99 -4.85 5.28
CA ALA A 123 -4.14 -4.29 5.99
C ALA A 123 -3.75 -3.85 7.41
N LEU A 124 -3.04 -4.70 8.16
CA LEU A 124 -2.58 -4.39 9.51
C LEU A 124 -1.66 -3.16 9.51
N TYR A 125 -0.71 -3.09 8.58
CA TYR A 125 0.20 -1.96 8.47
C TYR A 125 -0.53 -0.66 8.11
N ALA A 126 -1.47 -0.73 7.15
CA ALA A 126 -2.27 0.41 6.73
C ALA A 126 -3.14 0.94 7.89
N LEU A 127 -3.82 0.04 8.62
CA LEU A 127 -4.62 0.40 9.80
C LEU A 127 -3.75 1.03 10.89
N ALA A 128 -2.59 0.45 11.19
CA ALA A 128 -1.68 1.01 12.20
C ALA A 128 -1.15 2.39 11.80
N SER A 129 -0.86 2.60 10.51
CA SER A 129 -0.41 3.89 9.98
C SER A 129 -1.51 4.96 10.05
N LEU A 130 -2.75 4.60 9.69
CA LEU A 130 -3.91 5.49 9.80
C LEU A 130 -4.27 5.78 11.25
N ALA A 131 -4.16 4.79 12.15
CA ALA A 131 -4.35 4.98 13.58
C ALA A 131 -3.33 5.96 14.16
N TYR A 132 -2.05 5.84 13.79
CA TYR A 132 -1.02 6.81 14.18
C TYR A 132 -1.33 8.22 13.67
N LEU A 133 -1.73 8.36 12.40
CA LEU A 133 -2.14 9.65 11.84
C LEU A 133 -3.33 10.26 12.60
N GLY A 134 -4.39 9.47 12.81
CA GLY A 134 -5.60 9.91 13.49
C GLY A 134 -5.34 10.30 14.95
N TYR A 135 -4.62 9.44 15.68
CA TYR A 135 -4.28 9.69 17.08
C TYR A 135 -3.31 10.86 17.25
N GLY A 136 -2.35 11.01 16.35
CA GLY A 136 -1.45 12.17 16.34
C GLY A 136 -2.19 13.48 16.12
N ARG A 137 -3.15 13.51 15.17
CA ARG A 137 -4.03 14.68 14.97
C ARG A 137 -4.89 14.97 16.20
N TYR A 138 -5.46 13.94 16.82
CA TYR A 138 -6.22 14.08 18.06
C TYR A 138 -5.37 14.71 19.17
N LEU A 139 -4.16 14.18 19.42
CA LEU A 139 -3.26 14.72 20.44
C LEU A 139 -2.83 16.17 20.16
N ASN A 140 -2.68 16.56 18.90
CA ASN A 140 -2.34 17.93 18.53
C ASN A 140 -3.49 18.92 18.73
N ALA A 141 -4.74 18.45 18.68
CA ALA A 141 -5.92 19.27 18.91
C ALA A 141 -6.24 19.49 20.39
N LEU A 142 -5.62 18.74 21.30
CA LEU A 142 -5.81 18.91 22.74
C LEU A 142 -5.14 20.22 23.23
N ASP A 143 -5.94 21.06 23.89
CA ASP A 143 -5.46 22.29 24.52
C ASP A 143 -5.03 22.03 25.97
N ALA A 144 -3.81 22.43 26.32
CA ALA A 144 -3.26 22.31 27.66
C ALA A 144 -4.08 23.11 28.69
N THR A 145 -4.80 24.16 28.28
CA THR A 145 -5.64 24.94 29.20
C THR A 145 -6.82 24.13 29.75
N ALA A 146 -7.45 23.30 28.92
CA ALA A 146 -8.57 22.45 29.30
C ALA A 146 -8.15 21.33 30.28
N TRP A 147 -6.87 20.94 30.25
CA TRP A 147 -6.32 19.90 31.12
C TRP A 147 -5.66 20.46 32.38
N ALA A 148 -5.45 21.77 32.45
CA ALA A 148 -4.78 22.43 33.57
C ALA A 148 -5.55 22.27 34.88
N GLU A 149 -6.88 22.31 34.83
CA GLU A 149 -7.74 22.12 36.01
C GLU A 149 -7.69 20.68 36.55
N ALA A 150 -7.53 19.69 35.67
CA ALA A 150 -7.48 18.28 36.04
C ALA A 150 -6.09 17.81 36.53
N ILE A 151 -5.02 18.44 36.05
CA ILE A 151 -3.64 17.96 36.25
C ILE A 151 -2.86 18.79 37.28
N GLY A 152 -3.41 19.91 37.77
CA GLY A 152 -2.77 20.71 38.83
C GLY A 152 -2.05 21.98 38.35
N GLY A 153 -2.22 22.32 37.08
CA GLY A 153 -1.72 23.58 36.50
C GLY A 153 -1.38 23.48 35.02
N ARG A 154 -1.25 24.64 34.36
CA ARG A 154 -0.96 24.71 32.91
C ARG A 154 0.40 24.12 32.54
N GLY A 155 1.41 24.30 33.40
CA GLY A 155 2.77 23.78 33.16
C GLY A 155 2.81 22.24 33.20
N GLU A 156 2.17 21.65 34.21
CA GLU A 156 2.12 20.19 34.38
C GLU A 156 1.28 19.51 33.30
N ALA A 157 0.15 20.10 32.92
CA ALA A 157 -0.67 19.63 31.79
C ALA A 157 0.10 19.65 30.46
N ALA A 158 0.87 20.71 30.19
CA ALA A 158 1.69 20.80 28.99
C ALA A 158 2.81 19.74 28.97
N LEU A 159 3.46 19.50 30.12
CA LEU A 159 4.48 18.46 30.25
C LEU A 159 3.90 17.06 30.05
N ALA A 160 2.74 16.76 30.64
CA ALA A 160 2.08 15.47 30.49
C ALA A 160 1.68 15.19 29.03
N LEU A 161 1.12 16.19 28.34
CA LEU A 161 0.78 16.08 26.91
C LEU A 161 2.03 15.89 26.04
N ALA A 162 3.12 16.61 26.33
CA ALA A 162 4.39 16.45 25.63
C ALA A 162 4.97 15.04 25.83
N GLN A 163 4.93 14.51 27.06
CA GLN A 163 5.37 13.15 27.37
C GLN A 163 4.53 12.10 26.63
N GLY A 164 3.20 12.26 26.61
CA GLY A 164 2.31 11.37 25.87
C GLY A 164 2.62 11.35 24.37
N ARG A 165 2.84 12.52 23.76
CA ARG A 165 3.25 12.62 22.35
C ARG A 165 4.61 11.95 22.10
N ALA A 166 5.58 12.14 22.99
CA ALA A 166 6.90 11.50 22.89
C ALA A 166 6.82 9.97 22.99
N PHE A 167 5.99 9.45 23.89
CA PHE A 167 5.76 8.01 24.04
C PHE A 167 5.16 7.40 22.76
N ILE A 168 4.13 8.03 22.19
CA ILE A 168 3.50 7.56 20.95
C ILE A 168 4.46 7.60 19.76
N ASN A 169 5.28 8.64 19.65
CA ASN A 169 6.31 8.70 18.61
C ASN A 169 7.36 7.59 18.78
N THR A 170 7.71 7.24 20.01
CA THR A 170 8.60 6.11 20.28
C THR A 170 7.96 4.80 19.85
N LEU A 171 6.68 4.56 20.20
CA LEU A 171 5.93 3.39 19.73
C LEU A 171 5.81 3.34 18.21
N ALA A 172 5.58 4.47 17.54
CA ALA A 172 5.52 4.53 16.09
C ALA A 172 6.87 4.20 15.45
N THR A 173 7.96 4.73 16.01
CA THR A 173 9.32 4.45 15.53
C THR A 173 9.62 2.95 15.60
N TRP A 174 9.38 2.32 16.75
CA TRP A 174 9.64 0.88 16.88
C TRP A 174 8.62 0.04 16.11
N GLY A 175 7.33 0.32 16.28
CA GLY A 175 6.23 -0.45 15.72
C GLY A 175 6.11 -0.32 14.21
N LEU A 176 5.91 0.90 13.72
CA LEU A 176 5.62 1.17 12.30
C LEU A 176 6.88 1.19 11.45
N TRP A 177 8.06 1.54 11.97
CA TRP A 177 9.25 1.62 11.14
C TRP A 177 10.03 0.32 11.09
N LEU A 178 10.00 -0.47 12.17
CA LEU A 178 10.86 -1.64 12.33
C LEU A 178 10.07 -2.93 12.53
N ILE A 179 9.30 -3.05 13.60
CA ILE A 179 8.69 -4.32 14.02
C ILE A 179 7.65 -4.82 13.00
N LEU A 180 6.69 -3.99 12.59
CA LEU A 180 5.64 -4.42 11.67
C LEU A 180 6.17 -4.72 10.25
N PRO A 181 7.01 -3.86 9.63
CA PRO A 181 7.59 -4.19 8.33
C PRO A 181 8.46 -5.44 8.37
N LEU A 182 9.32 -5.59 9.38
CA LEU A 182 10.18 -6.77 9.49
C LEU A 182 9.40 -8.03 9.80
N GLY A 183 8.38 -7.95 10.67
CA GLY A 183 7.49 -9.07 10.96
C GLY A 183 6.76 -9.54 9.71
N TYR A 184 6.23 -8.59 8.93
CA TYR A 184 5.63 -8.88 7.63
C TYR A 184 6.60 -9.56 6.66
N LEU A 185 7.79 -8.99 6.46
CA LEU A 185 8.79 -9.52 5.52
C LEU A 185 9.31 -10.89 5.97
N SER A 186 9.48 -11.11 7.28
CA SER A 186 9.91 -12.39 7.84
C SER A 186 8.87 -13.47 7.60
N LEU A 187 7.60 -13.15 7.86
CA LEU A 187 6.51 -14.05 7.50
C LEU A 187 6.55 -14.31 6.00
N LEU A 188 6.54 -13.27 5.15
CA LEU A 188 6.58 -13.40 3.70
C LEU A 188 7.69 -14.35 3.22
N ALA A 189 8.92 -14.17 3.73
CA ALA A 189 10.06 -15.03 3.45
C ALA A 189 9.78 -16.49 3.84
N GLN A 190 9.25 -16.76 5.04
CA GLN A 190 8.84 -18.11 5.43
C GLN A 190 7.82 -18.70 4.46
N GLY A 191 6.86 -17.89 3.98
CA GLY A 191 5.83 -18.36 3.06
C GLY A 191 6.36 -18.71 1.67
N VAL A 192 7.41 -18.03 1.22
CA VAL A 192 8.09 -18.33 -0.05
C VAL A 192 9.02 -19.54 0.09
N LEU A 193 9.71 -19.66 1.23
CA LEU A 193 10.75 -20.67 1.45
C LEU A 193 10.24 -21.99 2.01
N ILE A 194 8.98 -22.07 2.45
CA ILE A 194 8.39 -23.30 3.01
C ILE A 194 8.20 -24.41 1.96
N HIS A 195 8.19 -24.06 0.67
CA HIS A 195 8.06 -25.01 -0.43
C HIS A 195 9.30 -24.95 -1.33
N PRO A 196 9.88 -26.09 -1.72
CA PRO A 196 10.98 -26.10 -2.67
C PRO A 196 10.50 -25.56 -4.04
N PRO A 197 11.38 -24.92 -4.83
CA PRO A 197 11.03 -24.42 -6.14
C PRO A 197 10.65 -25.58 -7.06
N LEU A 198 9.35 -25.74 -7.35
CA LEU A 198 8.86 -26.79 -8.23
C LEU A 198 8.88 -26.34 -9.71
N PRO A 199 9.32 -27.21 -10.63
CA PRO A 199 9.31 -26.90 -12.06
C PRO A 199 7.89 -26.83 -12.64
N ALA A 200 6.92 -27.51 -12.01
CA ALA A 200 5.53 -27.62 -12.45
C ALA A 200 4.55 -27.29 -11.31
N THR A 201 3.35 -26.82 -11.64
CA THR A 201 2.30 -26.56 -10.64
C THR A 201 1.67 -27.87 -10.15
N PRO A 202 1.07 -27.92 -8.96
CA PRO A 202 0.39 -29.12 -8.45
C PRO A 202 -0.63 -29.70 -9.43
N GLU A 203 -1.38 -28.84 -10.14
CA GLU A 203 -2.37 -29.28 -11.13
C GLU A 203 -1.71 -29.96 -12.33
N GLN A 204 -0.56 -29.46 -12.79
CA GLN A 204 0.21 -30.08 -13.88
C GLN A 204 0.74 -31.44 -13.47
N VAL A 205 1.22 -31.58 -12.22
CA VAL A 205 1.67 -32.85 -11.67
C VAL A 205 0.51 -33.85 -11.56
N ILE A 206 -0.63 -33.41 -11.01
CA ILE A 206 -1.84 -34.25 -10.90
C ILE A 206 -2.34 -34.67 -12.28
N THR A 207 -2.38 -33.74 -13.24
CA THR A 207 -2.80 -34.02 -14.62
C THR A 207 -1.85 -35.04 -15.25
N ALA A 208 -0.53 -34.81 -15.17
CA ALA A 208 0.47 -35.72 -15.73
C ALA A 208 0.39 -37.13 -15.12
N VAL A 209 0.08 -37.25 -13.82
CA VAL A 209 -0.15 -38.54 -13.16
C VAL A 209 -1.47 -39.18 -13.61
N ARG A 210 -2.56 -38.40 -13.72
CA ARG A 210 -3.87 -38.91 -14.14
C ARG A 210 -3.91 -39.36 -15.60
N THR A 211 -3.21 -38.65 -16.49
CA THR A 211 -3.16 -39.00 -17.91
C THR A 211 -2.10 -40.07 -18.21
N ARG A 212 -1.32 -40.48 -17.20
CA ARG A 212 -0.30 -41.53 -17.34
C ARG A 212 -1.00 -42.87 -17.59
N GLY A 213 -0.88 -43.38 -18.82
CA GLY A 213 -1.46 -44.67 -19.22
C GLY A 213 -2.76 -44.59 -20.03
N GLN A 214 -3.32 -43.40 -20.26
CA GLN A 214 -4.48 -43.22 -21.15
C GLN A 214 -4.10 -43.10 -22.64
N SER A 215 -2.80 -43.10 -22.95
CA SER A 215 -2.25 -43.02 -24.31
C SER A 215 -1.63 -44.35 -24.79
N ARG A 216 -2.08 -45.49 -24.26
CA ARG A 216 -1.82 -46.84 -24.78
C ARG A 216 -3.14 -47.48 -25.14
#